data_AF-A0A919GJF8-F1
#
_entry.id   AF-A0A919GJF8-F1
#
_cell.length_a   1.000
_cell.length_b   1.000
_cell.length_c   1.000
_cell.angle_alpha   90.00
_cell.angle_beta   90.00
_cell.angle_gamma   90.00
#
_symmetry.space_group_name_H-M   'P 1'
#
loop_
_entity.id
_entity.type
_entity.pdbx_description
1 polymer ?
#
loop_
_entity_poly.entity_id
_entity_poly.type
_entity_poly.pdbx_seq_one_letter_code
_entity_poly.pdbx_strand_id
1 'polypeptide(L)'
;MEFHRGSPTGEGVTSLSVDTGSRRLAMGGSPVLIRLPSGRLVYNAAGSGNVWVNESGRSDGVWKEYQTTSRADYSRNLQYVDGTGRVVILNNQDTSTLGYAEVDLGRSDGPYYQLVNRRTDQVIGTGGRTNDANIGNGAVPDVRLEAPGSVSNTDTQYWHVVTEPKGGVTLLNKSAAARRPSGRATRRSASGSASGSTTAPPAAGTSSGPTTGSTSCRRSRTRTCT
;
A
#
# COMPACT_ATOMS: atom_id res chain seq x y z
N MET A 1 -2.55 -22.22 20.40
CA MET A 1 -3.44 -21.12 19.99
C MET A 1 -4.70 -21.22 20.80
N GLU A 2 -5.15 -20.15 21.42
CA GLU A 2 -6.47 -20.07 22.04
C GLU A 2 -7.39 -19.29 21.11
N PHE A 3 -8.56 -19.86 20.80
CA PHE A 3 -9.60 -19.19 20.02
C PHE A 3 -10.43 -18.32 20.97
N HIS A 4 -10.66 -17.06 20.59
CA HIS A 4 -11.58 -16.20 21.33
C HIS A 4 -12.99 -16.80 21.28
N ARG A 5 -13.44 -17.33 22.41
CA ARG A 5 -14.84 -17.67 22.64
C ARG A 5 -15.50 -16.37 23.08
N GLY A 6 -16.18 -15.70 22.15
CA GLY A 6 -16.98 -14.51 22.44
C GLY A 6 -18.24 -14.89 23.21
N SER A 7 -19.40 -14.40 22.77
CA SER A 7 -20.67 -14.93 23.27
C SER A 7 -20.77 -16.47 23.09
N PRO A 8 -21.64 -17.18 23.84
CA PRO A 8 -21.89 -18.62 23.65
C PRO A 8 -22.34 -19.00 22.22
N THR A 9 -22.85 -18.04 21.44
CA THR A 9 -23.23 -18.18 20.03
C THR A 9 -22.18 -17.64 19.05
N GLY A 10 -20.99 -17.27 19.54
CA GLY A 10 -19.97 -16.54 18.79
C GLY A 10 -20.25 -15.04 18.68
N GLU A 11 -19.33 -14.32 18.07
CA GLU A 11 -19.50 -12.90 17.70
C GLU A 11 -19.39 -12.77 16.18
N GLY A 12 -20.22 -11.91 15.59
CA GLY A 12 -20.14 -11.65 14.16
C GLY A 12 -18.88 -10.86 13.82
N VAL A 13 -18.21 -11.19 12.70
CA VAL A 13 -17.01 -10.44 12.26
C VAL A 13 -17.28 -8.94 12.08
N THR A 14 -18.54 -8.56 11.83
CA THR A 14 -19.00 -7.17 11.69
C THR A 14 -19.23 -6.42 13.00
N SER A 15 -19.18 -7.08 14.17
CA SER A 15 -19.19 -6.43 15.48
C SER A 15 -17.80 -6.25 16.10
N LEU A 16 -16.75 -6.77 15.45
CA LEU A 16 -15.37 -6.62 15.91
C LEU A 16 -14.89 -5.16 15.79
N SER A 17 -14.05 -4.74 16.73
CA SER A 17 -13.48 -3.38 16.78
C SER A 17 -12.59 -3.11 15.56
N VAL A 18 -12.71 -1.92 14.97
CA VAL A 18 -11.88 -1.51 13.82
C VAL A 18 -11.13 -0.20 14.08
N ASP A 19 -9.98 -0.02 13.43
CA ASP A 19 -9.18 1.21 13.53
C ASP A 19 -9.94 2.40 12.91
N THR A 20 -9.62 3.62 13.35
CA THR A 20 -10.33 4.83 12.88
C THR A 20 -10.22 4.96 11.36
N GLY A 21 -11.36 5.16 10.70
CA GLY A 21 -11.46 5.24 9.24
C GLY A 21 -11.56 3.90 8.51
N SER A 22 -11.28 2.77 9.17
CA SER A 22 -11.51 1.43 8.61
C SER A 22 -13.00 1.09 8.58
N ARG A 23 -13.45 0.35 7.55
CA ARG A 23 -14.77 -0.27 7.51
C ARG A 23 -14.78 -1.54 8.36
N ARG A 24 -15.98 -1.95 8.81
CA ARG A 24 -16.23 -3.27 9.41
C ARG A 24 -15.71 -4.39 8.50
N LEU A 25 -15.25 -5.49 9.09
CA LEU A 25 -14.78 -6.65 8.34
C LEU A 25 -15.87 -7.14 7.37
N ALA A 26 -15.48 -7.40 6.13
CA ALA A 26 -16.39 -7.92 5.13
C ALA A 26 -16.91 -9.31 5.51
N MET A 27 -18.15 -9.59 5.15
CA MET A 27 -18.75 -10.93 5.19
C MET A 27 -18.73 -11.55 3.79
N GLY A 28 -19.09 -12.83 3.67
CA GLY A 28 -19.23 -13.52 2.40
C GLY A 28 -18.64 -14.92 2.43
N GLY A 29 -18.64 -15.58 1.28
CA GLY A 29 -18.05 -16.91 1.11
C GLY A 29 -16.54 -16.95 1.27
N SER A 30 -16.01 -18.13 1.60
CA SER A 30 -14.58 -18.45 1.76
C SER A 30 -13.76 -17.38 2.50
N PRO A 31 -14.08 -17.05 3.77
CA PRO A 31 -13.21 -16.21 4.57
C PRO A 31 -11.88 -16.91 4.84
N VAL A 32 -10.75 -16.21 4.63
CA VAL A 32 -9.42 -16.73 4.95
C VAL A 32 -8.78 -15.89 6.05
N LEU A 33 -8.24 -16.58 7.05
CA LEU A 33 -7.50 -16.01 8.17
C LEU A 33 -6.12 -16.66 8.22
N ILE A 34 -5.06 -15.85 8.15
CA ILE A 34 -3.68 -16.31 8.38
C ILE A 34 -3.05 -15.60 9.57
N ARG A 35 -2.07 -16.25 10.19
CA ARG A 35 -1.17 -15.65 11.18
C ARG A 35 0.18 -15.40 10.53
N LEU A 36 0.68 -14.17 10.62
CA LEU A 36 2.02 -13.81 10.15
C LEU A 36 3.09 -14.27 11.17
N PRO A 37 4.38 -14.42 10.80
CA PRO A 37 5.44 -14.73 11.74
C PRO A 37 5.57 -13.71 12.89
N SER A 38 5.19 -12.46 12.64
CA SER A 38 5.08 -11.40 13.64
C SER A 38 3.95 -11.58 14.67
N GLY A 39 3.20 -12.69 14.64
CA GLY A 39 2.07 -12.98 15.51
C GLY A 39 0.74 -12.34 15.07
N ARG A 40 0.80 -11.28 14.25
CA ARG A 40 -0.36 -10.56 13.67
C ARG A 40 -1.30 -11.48 12.89
N LEU A 41 -2.58 -11.13 12.85
CA LEU A 41 -3.59 -11.83 12.02
C LEU A 41 -3.91 -11.02 10.76
N VAL A 42 -4.18 -11.70 9.64
CA VAL A 42 -4.68 -11.08 8.39
C VAL A 42 -5.92 -11.83 7.92
N TYR A 43 -6.99 -11.09 7.65
CA TYR A 43 -8.31 -11.58 7.29
C TYR A 43 -8.76 -11.07 5.92
N ASN A 44 -9.45 -11.92 5.15
CA ASN A 44 -10.26 -11.51 4.01
C ASN A 44 -11.61 -12.27 3.97
N ALA A 45 -12.51 -11.80 3.10
CA ALA A 45 -13.73 -12.52 2.71
C ALA A 45 -14.19 -12.04 1.33
N ALA A 46 -15.05 -12.82 0.65
CA ALA A 46 -15.47 -12.52 -0.72
C ALA A 46 -16.20 -11.17 -0.89
N GLY A 47 -16.84 -10.62 0.15
CA GLY A 47 -17.53 -9.34 0.09
C GLY A 47 -16.64 -8.09 -0.04
N SER A 48 -15.31 -8.24 -0.10
CA SER A 48 -14.39 -7.12 -0.37
C SER A 48 -13.10 -7.57 -1.06
N GLY A 49 -12.48 -6.66 -1.81
CA GLY A 49 -11.11 -6.80 -2.32
C GLY A 49 -10.04 -6.43 -1.27
N ASN A 50 -10.43 -5.81 -0.17
CA ASN A 50 -9.51 -5.38 0.90
C ASN A 50 -9.13 -6.55 1.81
N VAL A 51 -8.19 -6.29 2.72
CA VAL A 51 -7.83 -7.19 3.84
C VAL A 51 -7.86 -6.42 5.15
N TRP A 52 -8.06 -7.13 6.26
CA TRP A 52 -8.01 -6.55 7.60
C TRP A 52 -6.85 -7.17 8.38
N VAL A 53 -6.09 -6.35 9.10
CA VAL A 53 -4.97 -6.80 9.94
C VAL A 53 -5.26 -6.49 11.40
N ASN A 54 -4.97 -7.45 12.27
CA ASN A 54 -4.96 -7.26 13.71
C ASN A 54 -3.53 -7.37 14.23
N GLU A 55 -3.00 -6.26 14.75
CA GLU A 55 -1.62 -6.17 15.23
C GLU A 55 -1.37 -7.00 16.51
N SER A 56 -2.39 -7.22 17.35
CA SER A 56 -2.22 -7.94 18.63
C SER A 56 -2.19 -9.46 18.50
N GLY A 57 -2.52 -10.01 17.32
CA GLY A 57 -2.60 -11.45 17.10
C GLY A 57 -3.81 -12.13 17.74
N ARG A 58 -4.75 -11.37 18.31
CA ARG A 58 -6.01 -11.85 18.92
C ARG A 58 -7.18 -11.44 18.04
N SER A 59 -8.14 -12.34 17.79
CA SER A 59 -9.26 -12.05 16.89
C SER A 59 -10.24 -10.96 17.37
N ASP A 60 -10.23 -10.64 18.66
CA ASP A 60 -11.08 -9.64 19.33
C ASP A 60 -10.44 -8.25 19.45
N GLY A 61 -9.16 -8.10 19.10
CA GLY A 61 -8.48 -6.80 19.10
C GLY A 61 -8.94 -5.89 17.95
N VAL A 62 -8.33 -4.71 17.87
CA VAL A 62 -8.64 -3.72 16.82
C VAL A 62 -8.11 -4.19 15.46
N TRP A 63 -8.99 -4.17 14.45
CA TRP A 63 -8.69 -4.53 13.06
C TRP A 63 -8.57 -3.31 12.16
N LYS A 64 -7.47 -3.18 11.42
CA LYS A 64 -7.26 -2.11 10.44
C LYS A 64 -7.50 -2.63 9.02
N GLU A 65 -8.30 -1.91 8.24
CA GLU A 65 -8.54 -2.18 6.82
C GLU A 65 -7.38 -1.66 5.96
N TYR A 66 -6.95 -2.47 5.00
CA TYR A 66 -5.90 -2.16 4.03
C TYR A 66 -6.43 -2.40 2.61
N GLN A 67 -6.25 -1.43 1.71
CA GLN A 67 -6.63 -1.60 0.31
C GLN A 67 -5.72 -2.62 -0.39
N THR A 68 -6.29 -3.42 -1.28
CA THR A 68 -5.51 -4.22 -2.24
C THR A 68 -6.01 -3.99 -3.67
N THR A 69 -5.25 -4.48 -4.66
CA THR A 69 -5.73 -4.53 -6.05
C THR A 69 -6.24 -5.90 -6.48
N SER A 70 -6.41 -6.83 -5.54
CA SER A 70 -7.19 -8.05 -5.75
C SER A 70 -8.68 -7.68 -5.68
N ARG A 71 -9.47 -8.17 -6.65
CA ARG A 71 -10.92 -7.92 -6.70
C ARG A 71 -11.66 -8.65 -5.56
N ALA A 72 -12.85 -8.18 -5.23
CA ALA A 72 -13.77 -8.91 -4.35
C ALA A 72 -14.23 -10.17 -5.09
N ASP A 73 -13.99 -11.36 -4.51
CA ASP A 73 -14.26 -12.64 -5.17
C ASP A 73 -14.27 -13.83 -4.21
N TYR A 74 -14.83 -14.95 -4.65
CA TYR A 74 -14.79 -16.22 -3.93
C TYR A 74 -13.39 -16.85 -3.95
N SER A 75 -13.05 -17.64 -2.92
CA SER A 75 -11.78 -18.39 -2.82
C SER A 75 -10.50 -17.56 -2.98
N ARG A 76 -10.46 -16.34 -2.42
CA ARG A 76 -9.25 -15.53 -2.28
C ARG A 76 -8.35 -16.12 -1.18
N ASN A 77 -7.30 -16.87 -1.53
CA ASN A 77 -6.33 -17.39 -0.58
C ASN A 77 -5.31 -16.30 -0.17
N LEU A 78 -4.77 -16.39 1.05
CA LEU A 78 -3.75 -15.49 1.59
C LEU A 78 -2.49 -16.31 1.91
N GLN A 79 -1.36 -15.96 1.30
CA GLN A 79 -0.07 -16.61 1.54
C GLN A 79 0.96 -15.57 1.99
N TYR A 80 1.54 -15.77 3.18
CA TYR A 80 2.74 -15.01 3.57
C TYR A 80 3.93 -15.48 2.73
N VAL A 81 4.70 -14.54 2.19
CA VAL A 81 5.92 -14.85 1.41
C VAL A 81 7.13 -14.62 2.31
N ASP A 82 7.80 -15.72 2.65
CA ASP A 82 8.90 -15.69 3.62
C ASP A 82 10.09 -14.86 3.14
N GLY A 83 10.77 -14.19 4.08
CA GLY A 83 11.85 -13.24 3.80
C GLY A 83 11.45 -11.99 2.99
N THR A 84 10.16 -11.67 2.87
CA THR A 84 9.69 -10.43 2.22
C THR A 84 8.83 -9.53 3.10
N GLY A 85 8.29 -10.01 4.21
CA GLY A 85 7.30 -9.30 5.04
C GLY A 85 5.91 -9.12 4.40
N ARG A 86 5.67 -9.64 3.19
CA ARG A 86 4.46 -9.41 2.39
C ARG A 86 3.46 -10.57 2.42
N VAL A 87 2.22 -10.25 2.05
CA VAL A 87 1.17 -11.23 1.77
C VAL A 87 0.83 -11.20 0.28
N VAL A 88 0.90 -12.36 -0.37
CA VAL A 88 0.32 -12.59 -1.69
C VAL A 88 -1.11 -13.06 -1.51
N ILE A 89 -2.02 -12.46 -2.28
CA ILE A 89 -3.41 -12.87 -2.41
C ILE A 89 -3.55 -13.57 -3.75
N LEU A 90 -4.02 -14.82 -3.75
CA LEU A 90 -4.28 -15.62 -4.94
C LEU A 90 -5.79 -15.82 -5.09
N ASN A 91 -6.35 -15.59 -6.28
CA ASN A 91 -7.75 -15.88 -6.54
C ASN A 91 -7.93 -16.43 -7.96
N ASN A 92 -8.81 -17.42 -8.10
CA ASN A 92 -9.31 -17.77 -9.42
C ASN A 92 -10.18 -16.61 -9.93
N GLN A 93 -10.00 -16.22 -11.19
CA GLN A 93 -10.63 -15.06 -11.79
C GLN A 93 -11.61 -15.39 -12.91
N ASP A 94 -11.65 -16.62 -13.43
CA ASP A 94 -12.66 -17.11 -14.38
C ASP A 94 -12.45 -18.64 -14.56
N THR A 95 -12.87 -19.23 -15.69
CA THR A 95 -12.41 -20.55 -16.09
C THR A 95 -10.90 -20.51 -16.42
N SER A 96 -10.07 -20.97 -15.48
CA SER A 96 -8.62 -21.16 -15.62
C SER A 96 -7.72 -19.91 -15.60
N THR A 97 -8.21 -18.75 -15.15
CA THR A 97 -7.35 -17.55 -14.95
C THR A 97 -6.98 -17.38 -13.49
N LEU A 98 -5.70 -17.50 -13.11
CA LEU A 98 -5.24 -17.15 -11.78
C LEU A 98 -4.84 -15.67 -11.72
N GLY A 99 -5.51 -14.90 -10.87
CA GLY A 99 -5.11 -13.56 -10.50
C GLY A 99 -4.30 -13.55 -9.21
N TYR A 100 -3.41 -12.57 -9.06
CA TYR A 100 -2.72 -12.32 -7.80
C TYR A 100 -2.60 -10.83 -7.48
N ALA A 101 -2.39 -10.52 -6.20
CA ALA A 101 -1.94 -9.21 -5.75
C ALA A 101 -0.95 -9.38 -4.58
N GLU A 102 0.13 -8.60 -4.58
CA GLU A 102 0.97 -8.42 -3.39
C GLU A 102 0.46 -7.27 -2.53
N VAL A 103 0.56 -7.45 -1.21
CA VAL A 103 0.22 -6.44 -0.20
C VAL A 103 1.35 -6.35 0.82
N ASP A 104 1.84 -5.13 1.05
CA ASP A 104 2.72 -4.80 2.17
C ASP A 104 1.86 -4.32 3.35
N LEU A 105 2.05 -4.93 4.51
CA LEU A 105 1.29 -4.65 5.72
C LEU A 105 2.14 -3.84 6.71
N GLY A 106 2.85 -2.84 6.19
CA GLY A 106 3.69 -1.90 6.94
C GLY A 106 4.97 -2.49 7.52
N ARG A 107 5.36 -3.68 7.07
CA ARG A 107 6.52 -4.43 7.57
C ARG A 107 7.15 -5.34 6.48
N SER A 108 7.18 -4.93 5.20
CA SER A 108 8.10 -5.52 4.22
C SER A 108 9.51 -5.60 4.79
N ASP A 109 10.22 -6.68 4.50
CA ASP A 109 11.62 -6.86 4.88
C ASP A 109 12.52 -5.90 4.08
N GLY A 110 13.51 -5.33 4.77
CA GLY A 110 14.43 -4.34 4.22
C GLY A 110 14.25 -2.92 4.79
N PRO A 111 15.01 -1.94 4.27
CA PRO A 111 15.06 -0.60 4.83
C PRO A 111 13.82 0.22 4.50
N TYR A 112 13.53 1.18 5.40
CA TYR A 112 12.56 2.24 5.23
C TYR A 112 13.26 3.59 5.30
N TYR A 113 12.82 4.53 4.46
CA TYR A 113 13.46 5.83 4.30
C TYR A 113 12.46 6.97 4.48
N GLN A 114 12.91 8.07 5.08
CA GLN A 114 12.24 9.36 4.95
C GLN A 114 12.62 10.00 3.60
N LEU A 115 11.62 10.46 2.85
CA LEU A 115 11.82 11.14 1.57
C LEU A 115 11.89 12.65 1.82
N VAL A 116 13.10 13.19 1.94
CA VAL A 116 13.35 14.59 2.31
C VAL A 116 13.40 15.50 1.08
N ASN A 117 12.60 16.58 1.09
CA ASN A 117 12.74 17.68 0.15
C ASN A 117 13.88 18.61 0.59
N ARG A 118 15.07 18.44 0.00
CA ARG A 118 16.30 19.22 0.30
C ARG A 118 16.21 20.74 0.14
N ARG A 119 15.10 21.29 -0.37
CA ARG A 119 14.87 22.75 -0.42
C ARG A 119 14.17 23.28 0.84
N THR A 120 13.45 22.43 1.55
CA THR A 120 12.53 22.81 2.64
C THR A 120 12.73 22.00 3.91
N ASP A 121 13.58 20.96 3.87
CA ASP A 121 13.84 19.93 4.89
C ASP A 121 12.61 19.17 5.42
N GLN A 122 11.43 19.48 4.88
CA GLN A 122 10.20 18.71 5.02
C GLN A 122 10.33 17.30 4.41
N VAL A 123 9.67 16.35 5.04
CA VAL A 123 9.52 14.96 4.57
C VAL A 123 8.17 14.73 3.91
N ILE A 124 8.12 13.77 3.00
CA ILE A 124 6.85 13.22 2.50
C ILE A 124 6.28 12.28 3.58
N GLY A 125 5.05 12.54 4.02
CA GLY A 125 4.31 11.71 4.98
C GLY A 125 2.79 11.76 4.76
N THR A 126 2.04 10.91 5.47
CA THR A 126 0.56 10.86 5.37
C THR A 126 -0.16 11.75 6.38
N GLY A 127 0.58 12.42 7.26
CA GLY A 127 0.01 13.32 8.25
C GLY A 127 -0.64 12.65 9.44
N GLY A 128 -0.07 11.54 9.90
CA GLY A 128 -0.59 10.74 11.02
C GLY A 128 -1.60 9.67 10.61
N ARG A 129 -1.97 9.58 9.32
CA ARG A 129 -2.97 8.61 8.81
C ARG A 129 -2.37 7.23 8.59
N THR A 130 -3.08 6.23 9.08
CA THR A 130 -2.63 4.83 9.20
C THR A 130 -3.32 3.88 8.21
N ASN A 131 -4.17 4.43 7.34
CA ASN A 131 -5.12 3.80 6.44
C ASN A 131 -5.07 4.49 5.07
N ASP A 132 -5.41 3.78 4.00
CA ASP A 132 -5.39 4.33 2.64
C ASP A 132 -6.35 5.52 2.46
N ALA A 133 -5.97 6.54 1.69
CA ALA A 133 -6.74 7.77 1.43
C ALA A 133 -8.26 7.58 1.15
N ASN A 134 -8.63 6.57 0.36
CA ASN A 134 -10.01 6.25 -0.02
C ASN A 134 -10.75 5.35 1.00
N ILE A 135 -10.12 5.06 2.13
CA ILE A 135 -10.66 4.30 3.26
C ILE A 135 -10.77 5.28 4.44
N GLY A 136 -11.94 5.89 4.61
CA GLY A 136 -12.27 6.77 5.75
C GLY A 136 -11.65 8.17 5.72
N ASN A 137 -10.55 8.41 5.00
CA ASN A 137 -9.85 9.71 4.99
C ASN A 137 -10.45 10.76 4.04
N GLY A 138 -11.40 10.36 3.18
CA GLY A 138 -12.17 11.27 2.32
C GLY A 138 -11.33 11.92 1.22
N ALA A 139 -11.67 13.17 0.86
CA ALA A 139 -11.00 13.91 -0.21
C ALA A 139 -9.75 14.70 0.26
N VAL A 140 -9.20 14.39 1.43
CA VAL A 140 -8.02 15.08 1.97
C VAL A 140 -6.74 14.50 1.36
N PRO A 141 -5.78 15.32 0.90
CA PRO A 141 -4.48 14.83 0.45
C PRO A 141 -3.76 14.03 1.54
N ASP A 142 -3.71 12.72 1.32
CA ASP A 142 -3.10 11.72 2.21
C ASP A 142 -1.59 11.57 2.00
N VAL A 143 -0.99 12.39 1.13
CA VAL A 143 0.46 12.50 0.96
C VAL A 143 0.80 13.99 0.90
N ARG A 144 1.58 14.47 1.86
CA ARG A 144 1.94 15.88 2.00
C ARG A 144 3.39 16.06 2.42
N LEU A 145 3.89 17.29 2.26
CA LEU A 145 5.12 17.72 2.91
C LEU A 145 4.82 18.17 4.33
N GLU A 146 5.62 17.72 5.28
CA GLU A 146 5.48 18.06 6.70
C GLU A 146 6.84 18.04 7.41
N ALA A 147 6.93 18.59 8.61
CA ALA A 147 8.19 18.61 9.36
C ALA A 147 8.56 17.17 9.83
N PRO A 148 9.85 16.78 9.79
CA PRO A 148 10.29 15.50 10.33
C PRO A 148 9.85 15.34 11.80
N GLY A 149 9.22 14.21 12.13
CA GLY A 149 8.74 13.93 13.49
C GLY A 149 7.55 14.76 13.99
N SER A 150 6.90 15.55 13.13
CA SER A 150 5.74 16.40 13.53
C SER A 150 4.42 15.66 13.78
N VAL A 151 4.43 14.33 13.67
CA VAL A 151 3.26 13.45 13.79
C VAL A 151 3.51 12.41 14.87
N SER A 152 2.49 12.11 15.68
CA SER A 152 2.60 11.17 16.81
C SER A 152 2.97 9.74 16.38
N ASN A 153 2.46 9.30 15.23
CA ASN A 153 2.90 8.07 14.58
C ASN A 153 3.95 8.37 13.51
N THR A 154 5.23 8.32 13.87
CA THR A 154 6.34 8.63 12.97
C THR A 154 6.43 7.70 11.76
N ASP A 155 5.92 6.46 11.84
CA ASP A 155 5.93 5.48 10.73
C ASP A 155 5.18 5.98 9.49
N THR A 156 4.26 6.93 9.67
CA THR A 156 3.55 7.63 8.59
C THR A 156 4.47 8.46 7.66
N GLN A 157 5.72 8.72 8.07
CA GLN A 157 6.75 9.43 7.32
C GLN A 157 7.81 8.52 6.67
N TYR A 158 7.72 7.21 6.90
CA TYR A 158 8.70 6.23 6.44
C TYR A 158 8.14 5.41 5.26
N TRP A 159 8.97 5.25 4.23
CA TRP A 159 8.60 4.59 2.98
C TRP A 159 9.58 3.47 2.64
N HIS A 160 9.06 2.28 2.37
CA HIS A 160 9.79 1.22 1.71
C HIS A 160 9.78 1.48 0.19
N VAL A 161 10.92 1.27 -0.46
CA VAL A 161 11.16 1.64 -1.85
C VAL A 161 11.33 0.38 -2.68
N VAL A 162 10.38 0.09 -3.56
CA VAL A 162 10.32 -1.14 -4.35
C VAL A 162 10.60 -0.84 -5.80
N THR A 163 11.70 -1.35 -6.34
CA THR A 163 11.99 -1.29 -7.79
C THR A 163 11.14 -2.32 -8.53
N GLU A 164 10.37 -1.87 -9.51
CA GLU A 164 9.57 -2.73 -10.37
C GLU A 164 10.41 -3.31 -11.51
N PRO A 165 10.09 -4.49 -12.07
CA PRO A 165 10.89 -5.15 -13.13
C PRO A 165 11.14 -4.32 -14.40
N LYS A 166 10.37 -3.25 -14.61
CA LYS A 166 10.50 -2.32 -15.76
C LYS A 166 11.14 -0.97 -15.40
N GLY A 167 11.80 -0.88 -14.24
CA GLY A 167 12.50 0.33 -13.78
C GLY A 167 11.60 1.41 -13.17
N GLY A 168 10.32 1.12 -12.96
CA GLY A 168 9.46 1.93 -12.09
C GLY A 168 9.88 1.79 -10.62
N VAL A 169 9.48 2.74 -9.78
CA VAL A 169 9.64 2.62 -8.32
C VAL A 169 8.27 2.77 -7.68
N THR A 170 7.86 1.80 -6.89
CA THR A 170 6.69 1.91 -6.02
C THR A 170 7.13 2.33 -4.62
N LEU A 171 6.40 3.27 -4.01
CA LEU A 171 6.58 3.66 -2.62
C LEU A 171 5.46 3.03 -1.79
N LEU A 172 5.83 2.37 -0.68
CA LEU A 172 4.92 1.74 0.26
C LEU A 172 5.13 2.38 1.64
N ASN A 173 4.06 2.83 2.29
CA ASN A 173 4.20 3.51 3.59
C ASN A 173 4.35 2.49 4.72
N LYS A 174 5.15 2.79 5.75
CA LYS A 174 5.31 1.89 6.90
C LYS A 174 4.04 1.76 7.75
N SER A 175 3.16 2.76 7.72
CA SER A 175 1.91 2.73 8.50
C SER A 175 0.68 2.17 7.75
N ALA A 176 0.70 2.17 6.41
CA ALA A 176 -0.44 1.90 5.51
C ALA A 176 0.01 1.21 4.21
N ALA A 177 -0.80 0.30 3.62
CA ALA A 177 -0.47 -0.48 2.41
C ALA A 177 -0.51 0.31 1.10
N ALA A 178 -0.40 1.64 1.17
CA ALA A 178 -0.63 2.55 0.06
C ALA A 178 0.37 2.31 -1.09
N ARG A 179 -0.04 1.51 -2.09
CA ARG A 179 0.77 1.25 -3.29
C ARG A 179 0.65 2.40 -4.27
N ARG A 180 1.69 3.24 -4.35
CA ARG A 180 1.83 4.25 -5.43
C ARG A 180 2.96 3.91 -6.39
N PRO A 181 2.67 3.59 -7.67
CA PRO A 181 3.68 3.59 -8.73
C PRO A 181 4.18 5.02 -8.97
N SER A 182 5.49 5.23 -8.96
CA SER A 182 6.07 6.48 -9.45
C SER A 182 6.13 6.47 -10.98
N GLY A 183 5.06 6.97 -11.60
CA GLY A 183 5.06 7.30 -13.01
C GLY A 183 6.08 8.41 -13.32
N ARG A 184 6.74 8.29 -14.48
CA ARG A 184 7.76 9.22 -15.02
C ARG A 184 7.45 10.69 -14.73
N ALA A 185 8.31 11.35 -13.95
CA ALA A 185 8.19 12.77 -13.61
C ALA A 185 8.39 13.67 -14.83
N THR A 186 7.32 13.92 -15.60
CA THR A 186 7.26 15.04 -16.51
C THR A 186 7.08 16.32 -15.69
N ARG A 187 7.98 17.30 -15.88
CA ARG A 187 7.84 18.62 -15.27
C ARG A 187 6.50 19.23 -15.70
N ARG A 188 5.61 19.48 -14.74
CA ARG A 188 4.55 20.47 -14.90
C ARG A 188 4.82 21.61 -13.92
N SER A 189 5.19 22.76 -14.45
CA SER A 189 5.40 23.96 -13.65
C SER A 189 4.07 24.50 -13.11
N ALA A 190 4.10 24.92 -11.85
CA ALA A 190 3.25 25.92 -11.20
C ALA A 190 1.72 25.72 -11.14
N SER A 191 1.20 26.01 -9.93
CA SER A 191 -0.18 26.37 -9.58
C SER A 191 -1.30 25.31 -9.69
N GLY A 192 -2.19 25.32 -8.70
CA GLY A 192 -3.52 24.70 -8.76
C GLY A 192 -3.61 23.24 -8.30
N SER A 193 -4.58 22.97 -7.42
CA SER A 193 -4.96 21.66 -6.88
C SER A 193 -4.99 20.52 -7.91
N ALA A 194 -4.43 19.37 -7.53
CA ALA A 194 -4.57 18.13 -8.28
C ALA A 194 -5.58 17.19 -7.61
N SER A 195 -6.87 17.44 -7.85
CA SER A 195 -7.86 16.34 -7.91
C SER A 195 -7.62 15.56 -9.20
N GLY A 196 -7.75 14.23 -9.20
CA GLY A 196 -7.39 13.42 -10.36
C GLY A 196 -7.77 11.96 -10.28
N SER A 197 -9.02 11.63 -10.60
CA SER A 197 -9.40 10.32 -11.14
C SER A 197 -8.95 10.23 -12.61
N THR A 198 -8.35 9.12 -13.03
CA THR A 198 -8.01 8.89 -14.44
C THR A 198 -8.71 7.65 -14.98
N THR A 199 -9.83 7.86 -15.67
CA THR A 199 -10.35 6.92 -16.67
C THR A 199 -9.47 7.01 -17.92
N ALA A 200 -8.95 5.89 -18.41
CA ALA A 200 -8.15 5.87 -19.63
C ALA A 200 -9.05 5.71 -20.89
N PRO A 201 -8.84 6.49 -21.96
CA PRO A 201 -9.44 6.20 -23.27
C PRO A 201 -8.66 5.06 -23.98
N PRO A 202 -9.31 4.30 -24.88
CA PRO A 202 -8.69 3.15 -25.55
C PRO A 202 -7.65 3.58 -26.61
N ALA A 203 -6.68 2.69 -26.84
CA ALA A 203 -5.56 2.94 -27.75
C ALA A 203 -5.93 2.85 -29.23
N ALA A 204 -5.26 3.65 -30.07
CA ALA A 204 -5.30 3.55 -31.52
C ALA A 204 -3.93 3.90 -32.14
N GLY A 205 -3.56 3.19 -33.21
CA GLY A 205 -2.58 3.65 -34.20
C GLY A 205 -1.10 3.36 -33.93
N THR A 206 -0.58 2.27 -34.51
CA THR A 206 0.85 2.08 -34.77
C THR A 206 1.29 2.83 -36.03
N SER A 207 2.36 3.63 -35.95
CA SER A 207 3.16 4.08 -37.11
C SER A 207 4.61 4.40 -36.69
N SER A 208 5.53 4.48 -37.66
CA SER A 208 6.94 4.05 -37.46
C SER A 208 8.04 5.04 -37.90
N GLY A 209 9.08 5.18 -37.06
CA GLY A 209 10.45 5.64 -37.40
C GLY A 209 10.70 7.16 -37.54
N PRO A 210 11.96 7.64 -37.70
CA PRO A 210 13.25 6.98 -37.45
C PRO A 210 14.24 7.82 -36.56
N THR A 211 15.49 7.38 -36.45
CA THR A 211 16.51 7.77 -35.46
C THR A 211 17.22 9.13 -35.66
N THR A 212 17.32 9.92 -34.58
CA THR A 212 18.41 10.87 -34.20
C THR A 212 18.35 11.07 -32.66
N GLY A 213 19.34 11.62 -31.92
CA GLY A 213 20.74 11.97 -32.23
C GLY A 213 21.49 12.53 -31.00
N SER A 214 22.83 12.34 -30.94
CA SER A 214 23.87 12.99 -30.11
C SER A 214 23.63 13.44 -28.63
N THR A 215 24.45 12.88 -27.72
CA THR A 215 25.34 13.58 -26.75
C THR A 215 24.70 14.57 -25.75
N SER A 216 24.76 14.38 -24.42
CA SER A 216 25.99 14.52 -23.62
C SER A 216 25.78 14.10 -22.14
N CYS A 217 26.74 13.39 -21.54
CA CYS A 217 26.82 13.23 -20.08
C CYS A 217 28.29 13.47 -19.64
N ARG A 218 28.57 14.65 -19.09
CA ARG A 218 29.93 15.08 -18.76
C ARG A 218 30.23 14.90 -17.27
N ARG A 219 31.01 13.87 -16.92
CA ARG A 219 31.69 13.78 -15.62
C ARG A 219 32.75 14.89 -15.52
N SER A 220 32.74 15.65 -14.42
CA SER A 220 33.87 16.48 -13.99
C SER A 220 34.45 15.91 -12.70
N ARG A 221 35.78 15.77 -12.63
CA ARG A 221 36.51 15.17 -11.50
C ARG A 221 37.12 16.26 -10.62
N THR A 222 37.06 16.05 -9.31
CA THR A 222 38.00 16.49 -8.25
C THR A 222 38.26 18.00 -8.04
N ARG A 223 38.11 18.44 -6.78
CA ARG A 223 39.19 19.12 -6.04
C ARG A 223 39.02 18.97 -4.52
N THR A 224 40.13 18.68 -3.86
CA THR A 224 40.32 18.75 -2.41
C THR A 224 40.40 20.22 -1.97
N CYS A 225 39.99 20.53 -0.75
CA CYS A 225 40.34 21.77 -0.07
C CYS A 225 41.01 21.46 1.28
N THR A 226 41.88 22.39 1.68
CA THR A 226 42.76 22.42 2.86
C THR A 226 42.06 22.26 4.19
#